data_AF-A0A1M3N0G0-F1
#
_entry.id   AF-A0A1M3N0G0-F1
#
_cell.length_a   1.000
_cell.length_b   1.000
_cell.length_c   1.000
_cell.angle_alpha   90.00
_cell.angle_beta   90.00
_cell.angle_gamma   90.00
#
_symmetry.space_group_name_H-M   'P 1'
#
loop_
_entity.id
_entity.type
_entity.pdbx_description
1 polymer ?
#
loop_
_entity_poly.entity_id
_entity_poly.type
_entity_poly.pdbx_seq_one_letter_code
_entity_poly.pdbx_strand_id
1 'polypeptide(L)'
;MSAFEHNSEKFGYINLEDFDGVQTALAHLGFDPGKADGIDGPKTQTAVRAFQASAAIGIDGIVGPITRQALVDSLATKADEGSAAS
;
A
#
# COMPACT_ATOMS: atom_id res chain seq x y z
N MET A 1 -5.04 -22.73 -12.61
CA MET A 1 -5.01 -22.54 -11.15
C MET A 1 -3.77 -21.72 -10.84
N SER A 2 -3.90 -20.41 -10.86
CA SER A 2 -2.81 -19.47 -10.60
C SER A 2 -3.11 -18.71 -9.32
N ALA A 3 -2.12 -18.60 -8.45
CA ALA A 3 -2.16 -17.95 -7.14
C ALA A 3 -2.53 -16.45 -7.15
N PHE A 4 -3.00 -15.92 -8.28
CA PHE A 4 -3.38 -14.53 -8.48
C PHE A 4 -4.88 -14.24 -8.26
N GLU A 5 -5.75 -15.25 -8.18
CA GLU A 5 -7.21 -15.02 -8.08
C GLU A 5 -7.72 -14.70 -6.67
N HIS A 6 -7.02 -15.10 -5.60
CA HIS A 6 -7.55 -15.00 -4.23
C HIS A 6 -7.48 -13.61 -3.58
N ASN A 7 -6.72 -12.64 -4.13
CA ASN A 7 -6.66 -11.29 -3.56
C ASN A 7 -7.68 -10.31 -4.19
N SER A 8 -8.41 -10.76 -5.23
CA SER A 8 -9.31 -9.92 -6.02
C SER A 8 -10.64 -9.57 -5.31
N GLU A 9 -11.06 -10.35 -4.31
CA GLU A 9 -12.35 -10.14 -3.63
C GLU A 9 -12.25 -9.31 -2.33
N LYS A 10 -11.06 -9.20 -1.73
CA LYS A 10 -10.88 -8.61 -0.39
C LYS A 10 -10.52 -7.11 -0.40
N PHE A 11 -9.88 -6.63 -1.47
CA PHE A 11 -9.35 -5.26 -1.53
C PHE A 11 -9.71 -4.45 -2.78
N GLY A 12 -10.43 -5.04 -3.75
CA GLY A 12 -10.65 -4.42 -5.05
C GLY A 12 -9.36 -4.29 -5.86
N TYR A 13 -9.46 -3.99 -7.15
CA TYR A 13 -8.28 -3.76 -7.99
C TYR A 13 -7.61 -2.45 -7.56
N ILE A 14 -6.61 -2.51 -6.68
CA ILE A 14 -5.77 -1.34 -6.34
C ILE A 14 -4.73 -1.16 -7.45
N ASN A 15 -4.84 -0.08 -8.21
CA ASN A 15 -3.86 0.25 -9.24
C ASN A 15 -2.74 1.15 -8.67
N LEU A 16 -1.58 0.57 -8.35
CA LEU A 16 -0.42 1.30 -7.82
C LEU A 16 0.34 2.11 -8.88
N GLU A 17 -0.08 2.09 -10.15
CA GLU A 17 0.50 2.96 -11.17
C GLU A 17 0.15 4.44 -10.91
N ASP A 18 -1.06 4.68 -10.38
CA ASP A 18 -1.57 5.99 -9.99
C ASP A 18 -1.38 6.25 -8.49
N PHE A 19 -1.31 7.55 -8.13
CA PHE A 19 -1.20 7.96 -6.73
C PHE A 19 -2.44 7.62 -5.91
N ASP A 20 -3.63 7.55 -6.52
CA ASP A 20 -4.88 7.16 -5.84
C ASP A 20 -4.78 5.73 -5.28
N GLY A 21 -4.28 4.79 -6.09
CA GLY A 21 -4.10 3.42 -5.64
C GLY A 21 -3.01 3.29 -4.59
N VAL A 22 -1.95 4.10 -4.67
CA VAL A 22 -0.92 4.17 -3.61
C VAL A 22 -1.51 4.66 -2.30
N GLN A 23 -2.34 5.71 -2.34
CA GLN A 23 -3.03 6.22 -1.16
C GLN A 23 -4.01 5.17 -0.61
N THR A 24 -4.75 4.50 -1.48
CA THR A 24 -5.62 3.39 -1.10
C THR A 24 -4.81 2.29 -0.41
N ALA A 25 -3.71 1.83 -1.00
CA ALA A 25 -2.84 0.82 -0.40
C ALA A 25 -2.33 1.22 0.99
N LEU A 26 -1.85 2.45 1.14
CA LEU A 26 -1.40 2.98 2.43
C LEU A 26 -2.52 2.95 3.48
N ALA A 27 -3.72 3.42 3.12
CA ALA A 27 -4.88 3.40 4.00
C ALA A 27 -5.25 1.98 4.44
N HIS A 28 -5.24 1.03 3.50
CA HIS A 28 -5.48 -0.39 3.78
C HIS A 28 -4.42 -1.01 4.69
N LEU A 29 -3.17 -0.58 4.56
CA LEU A 29 -2.08 -0.99 5.44
C LEU A 29 -2.14 -0.33 6.83
N GLY A 30 -2.91 0.75 6.98
CA GLY A 30 -3.11 1.47 8.25
C GLY A 30 -2.31 2.76 8.37
N PHE A 31 -1.69 3.21 7.27
CA PHE A 31 -1.06 4.52 7.17
C PHE A 31 -2.10 5.50 6.61
N ASP A 32 -2.26 6.69 7.20
CA ASP A 32 -3.26 7.68 6.74
C ASP A 32 -2.62 8.66 5.73
N PRO A 33 -2.74 8.44 4.40
CA PRO A 33 -2.31 9.44 3.43
C PRO A 33 -3.29 10.60 3.30
N GLY A 34 -4.43 10.54 3.99
CA GLY A 34 -5.58 11.39 3.75
C GLY A 34 -6.47 10.82 2.66
N LYS A 35 -7.01 11.69 1.80
CA LYS A 35 -7.95 11.27 0.77
C LYS A 35 -7.19 10.66 -0.42
N ALA A 36 -7.69 9.53 -0.93
CA ALA A 36 -7.19 8.90 -2.14
C ALA A 36 -7.67 9.68 -3.38
N ASP A 37 -7.11 10.88 -3.57
CA ASP A 37 -7.45 11.81 -4.64
C ASP A 37 -6.36 11.90 -5.73
N GLY A 38 -5.29 11.12 -5.59
CA GLY A 38 -4.15 11.13 -6.49
C GLY A 38 -3.15 12.25 -6.24
N ILE A 39 -3.33 13.07 -5.18
CA ILE A 39 -2.47 14.24 -4.90
C ILE A 39 -1.40 13.88 -3.87
N ASP A 40 -0.14 14.22 -4.18
CA ASP A 40 1.00 14.07 -3.29
C ASP A 40 1.03 15.17 -2.18
N GLY A 41 -0.02 15.23 -1.37
CA GLY A 41 -0.09 16.15 -0.25
C GLY A 41 0.92 15.82 0.88
N PRO A 42 1.12 16.75 1.83
CA PRO A 42 1.98 16.53 2.99
C PRO A 42 1.52 15.33 3.85
N LYS A 43 0.21 15.02 3.87
CA LYS A 43 -0.32 13.81 4.50
C LYS A 43 0.13 12.54 3.79
N THR A 44 -0.03 12.49 2.46
CA THR A 44 0.47 11.39 1.61
C THR A 44 1.95 11.16 1.85
N GLN A 45 2.78 12.22 1.83
CA GLN A 45 4.22 12.08 2.08
C GLN A 45 4.54 11.56 3.49
N THR A 46 3.80 11.99 4.50
CA THR A 46 3.97 11.49 5.87
C THR A 46 3.63 10.00 5.96
N ALA A 47 2.54 9.57 5.33
CA ALA A 47 2.15 8.17 5.24
C ALA A 47 3.17 7.32 4.47
N VAL A 48 3.66 7.82 3.34
CA VAL A 48 4.71 7.15 2.54
C VAL A 48 5.97 6.96 3.37
N ARG A 49 6.43 7.99 4.09
CA ARG A 49 7.62 7.88 4.94
C ARG A 49 7.43 6.89 6.08
N ALA A 50 6.26 6.90 6.73
CA ALA A 50 5.94 5.94 7.78
C ALA A 50 5.91 4.51 7.24
N PHE A 51 5.33 4.30 6.04
CA PHE A 51 5.34 3.02 5.36
C PHE A 51 6.76 2.58 4.99
N GLN A 52 7.56 3.46 4.38
CA GLN A 52 8.94 3.17 4.01
C GLN A 52 9.78 2.76 5.24
N ALA A 53 9.56 3.43 6.38
CA ALA A 53 10.19 3.06 7.64
C ALA A 53 9.75 1.68 8.13
N SER A 54 8.45 1.38 8.05
CA SER A 54 7.89 0.07 8.42
C SER A 54 8.37 -1.07 7.51
N ALA A 55 8.55 -0.78 6.22
CA ALA A 55 9.03 -1.74 5.22
C ALA A 55 10.57 -1.83 5.18
N ALA A 56 11.28 -1.09 6.05
CA ALA A 56 12.74 -1.02 6.11
C ALA A 56 13.40 -0.72 4.74
N ILE A 57 12.76 0.14 3.94
CA ILE A 57 13.30 0.64 2.66
C ILE A 57 13.80 2.09 2.81
N GLY A 58 14.36 2.65 1.75
CA GLY A 58 14.78 4.05 1.73
C GLY A 58 13.62 5.00 2.09
N ILE A 59 13.81 5.82 3.13
CA ILE A 59 12.80 6.77 3.63
C ILE A 59 13.03 8.13 2.96
N ASP A 60 12.69 8.22 1.69
CA ASP A 60 12.80 9.44 0.87
C ASP A 60 11.44 10.19 0.76
N GLY A 61 10.34 9.52 1.10
CA GLY A 61 8.98 10.04 0.91
C GLY A 61 8.50 10.03 -0.53
N ILE A 62 9.24 9.39 -1.43
CA ILE A 62 8.96 9.31 -2.87
C ILE A 62 8.36 7.94 -3.19
N VAL A 63 7.28 7.96 -3.95
CA VAL A 63 6.62 6.74 -4.41
C VAL A 63 7.32 6.21 -5.66
N GLY A 64 8.49 5.60 -5.45
CA GLY A 64 9.26 4.93 -6.50
C GLY A 64 8.77 3.51 -6.80
N PRO A 65 9.39 2.83 -7.79
CA PRO A 65 9.10 1.42 -8.07
C PRO A 65 9.36 0.51 -6.86
N ILE A 66 10.38 0.81 -6.04
CA ILE A 66 10.68 0.06 -4.80
C ILE A 66 9.55 0.22 -3.78
N THR A 67 9.08 1.45 -3.54
CA THR A 67 7.96 1.74 -2.64
C THR A 67 6.69 1.02 -3.10
N ARG A 68 6.40 1.07 -4.41
CA ARG A 68 5.24 0.39 -5.00
C ARG A 68 5.30 -1.12 -4.84
N GLN A 69 6.46 -1.73 -5.11
CA GLN A 69 6.66 -3.16 -4.91
C GLN A 69 6.41 -3.54 -3.44
N ALA A 70 7.02 -2.80 -2.50
CA ALA A 70 6.82 -3.04 -1.08
C ALA A 70 5.35 -2.92 -0.65
N LEU A 71 4.56 -2.01 -1.24
CA LEU A 71 3.12 -1.90 -1.00
C LEU A 71 2.37 -3.16 -1.44
N VAL A 72 2.70 -3.72 -2.61
CA VAL A 72 2.12 -4.99 -3.08
C VAL A 72 2.43 -6.11 -2.10
N ASP A 73 3.69 -6.28 -1.73
CA ASP A 73 4.14 -7.34 -0.81
C ASP A 73 3.48 -7.20 0.58
N SER A 74 3.35 -5.98 1.07
CA SER A 74 2.70 -5.69 2.36
C SER A 74 1.20 -5.94 2.30
N LEU A 75 0.52 -5.59 1.19
CA LEU A 75 -0.90 -5.87 1.01
C LEU A 75 -1.17 -7.37 0.92
N ALA A 76 -0.32 -8.12 0.22
CA ALA A 76 -0.39 -9.58 0.15
C ALA A 76 -0.17 -10.21 1.53
N THR A 77 0.82 -9.74 2.27
CA THR A 77 1.08 -10.18 3.66
C THR A 77 -0.11 -9.89 4.57
N LYS A 78 -0.68 -8.68 4.53
CA LYS A 78 -1.84 -8.32 5.35
C LYS A 78 -3.10 -9.13 4.98
N ALA A 79 -3.23 -9.53 3.71
CA ALA A 79 -4.32 -10.39 3.27
C ALA A 79 -4.26 -11.77 3.94
N ASP A 80 -3.05 -12.33 4.06
CA ASP A 80 -2.72 -13.61 4.70
C ASP A 80 -2.83 -13.54 6.23
N GLU A 81 -2.28 -12.48 6.86
CA GLU A 81 -2.35 -12.28 8.32
C GLU A 81 -3.79 -12.10 8.82
N GLY A 82 -4.66 -11.50 8.00
CA GLY A 82 -6.10 -11.44 8.26
C GLY A 82 -6.83 -12.79 8.23
N SER A 83 -6.13 -13.89 7.88
CA SER A 83 -6.61 -15.27 8.02
C SER A 83 -6.06 -15.98 9.27
N ALA A 84 -5.01 -15.44 9.91
CA ALA A 84 -4.38 -16.02 11.11
C ALA A 84 -4.86 -15.37 12.43
N ALA A 85 -5.50 -14.20 12.35
CA ALA A 85 -6.14 -13.53 13.47
C ALA A 85 -7.65 -13.79 13.49
N SER A 86 -8.07 -15.03 13.80
CA SER A 86 -9.45 -15.38 14.16
C SER A 86 -9.48 -16.57 15.11
#